data_AF-A0A401FJ97-F1
#
_entry.id   AF-A0A401FJ97-F1
#
_cell.length_a   1.000
_cell.length_b   1.000
_cell.length_c   1.000
_cell.angle_alpha   90.00
_cell.angle_beta   90.00
_cell.angle_gamma   90.00
#
_symmetry.space_group_name_H-M   'P 1'
#
loop_
_entity.id
_entity.type
_entity.pdbx_description
1 polymer ?
#
loop_
_entity_poly.entity_id
_entity_poly.type
_entity_poly.pdbx_seq_one_letter_code
_entity_poly.pdbx_strand_id
1 'polypeptide(L)'
;MFLGPEIAIFLADYYLIANQNYVAEEFTKVDGKYWYRFGINWLAIVVWGISVISYSIFKNISVIANTVGATFVAMTLAAILYVGLAKLRKR
;
A
#
# COMPACT_ATOMS: atom_id res chain seq x y z
N MET A 1 12.72 0.74 -6.39
CA MET A 1 12.74 0.84 -4.92
C MET A 1 11.66 -0.10 -4.37
N PHE A 2 11.97 -0.88 -3.33
CA PHE A 2 11.06 -1.90 -2.79
C PHE A 2 10.25 -1.39 -1.57
N LEU A 3 10.94 -0.76 -0.61
CA LEU A 3 10.37 -0.42 0.71
C LEU A 3 9.43 0.80 0.71
N GLY A 4 9.59 1.76 -0.20
CA GLY A 4 8.76 2.98 -0.17
C GLY A 4 7.27 2.71 -0.36
N PRO A 5 6.85 1.99 -1.44
CA PRO A 5 5.45 1.61 -1.60
C PRO A 5 4.89 0.81 -0.43
N GLU A 6 5.70 -0.05 0.20
CA GLU A 6 5.31 -0.81 1.38
C GLU A 6 4.99 0.10 2.57
N ILE A 7 5.89 1.05 2.90
CA ILE A 7 5.66 2.04 3.96
C ILE A 7 4.42 2.89 3.66
N ALA A 8 4.22 3.30 2.41
CA ALA A 8 3.07 4.07 1.99
C ALA A 8 1.75 3.30 2.21
N ILE A 9 1.74 1.99 1.91
CA ILE A 9 0.58 1.12 2.18
C ILE A 9 0.33 0.99 3.69
N PHE A 10 1.36 0.80 4.51
CA PHE A 10 1.18 0.72 5.97
C PHE A 10 0.60 2.01 6.56
N LEU A 11 1.14 3.17 6.17
CA LEU A 11 0.64 4.45 6.64
C LEU A 11 -0.80 4.68 6.16
N ALA A 12 -1.09 4.35 4.90
CA ALA A 12 -2.44 4.48 4.36
C ALA A 12 -3.45 3.56 5.05
N ASP A 13 -3.09 2.29 5.28
CA ASP A 13 -3.94 1.35 6.01
C ASP A 13 -4.20 1.85 7.43
N TYR A 14 -3.13 2.25 8.13
CA TYR A 14 -3.23 2.66 9.52
C TYR A 14 -4.04 3.95 9.70
N TYR A 15 -3.68 5.01 9.00
CA TYR A 15 -4.30 6.32 9.21
C TYR A 15 -5.63 6.48 8.47
N LEU A 16 -5.83 5.85 7.31
CA LEU A 16 -6.98 6.14 6.43
C LEU A 16 -8.02 5.02 6.34
N ILE A 17 -7.65 3.76 6.60
CA ILE A 17 -8.56 2.60 6.50
C ILE A 17 -8.99 2.09 7.87
N ALA A 18 -8.03 1.89 8.76
CA ALA A 18 -8.24 1.49 10.13
C ALA A 18 -8.52 2.67 11.07
N ASN A 19 -8.20 3.90 10.63
CA ASN A 19 -8.29 5.11 11.46
C ASN A 19 -7.62 4.90 12.82
N GLN A 20 -6.43 4.31 12.83
CA GLN A 20 -5.61 4.02 14.00
C GLN A 20 -6.21 2.99 14.98
N ASN A 21 -7.35 2.37 14.64
CA ASN A 21 -8.07 1.43 15.51
C ASN A 21 -7.76 -0.03 15.17
N TYR A 22 -6.54 -0.47 15.46
CA TYR A 22 -6.20 -1.91 15.41
C TYR A 22 -6.52 -2.61 16.72
N VAL A 23 -7.06 -3.81 16.63
CA VAL A 23 -7.32 -4.67 17.79
C VAL A 23 -6.14 -5.62 17.94
N ALA A 24 -5.27 -5.39 18.93
CA ALA A 24 -4.03 -6.15 19.10
C ALA A 24 -4.27 -7.67 19.23
N GLU A 25 -5.36 -8.06 19.91
CA GLU A 25 -5.75 -9.45 20.12
C GLU A 25 -6.09 -10.20 18.81
N GLU A 26 -6.43 -9.49 17.73
CA GLU A 26 -6.75 -10.10 16.44
C GLU A 26 -5.50 -10.44 15.62
N PHE A 27 -4.33 -9.92 15.96
CA PHE A 27 -3.09 -10.19 15.20
C PHE A 27 -2.58 -11.62 15.36
N THR A 28 -2.94 -12.31 16.42
CA THR A 28 -2.51 -13.69 16.71
C THR A 28 -3.55 -14.74 16.31
N LYS A 29 -4.72 -14.33 15.82
CA LYS A 29 -5.82 -15.25 15.48
C LYS A 29 -5.74 -15.70 14.02
N VAL A 30 -5.70 -17.02 13.83
CA VAL A 30 -5.99 -17.65 12.54
C VAL A 30 -7.47 -17.45 12.22
N ASP A 31 -7.78 -17.08 10.98
CA ASP A 31 -9.13 -16.64 10.55
C ASP A 31 -9.70 -15.45 11.32
N GLY A 32 -8.84 -14.67 12.01
CA GLY A 32 -9.21 -13.41 12.65
C GLY A 32 -9.42 -12.26 11.65
N LYS A 33 -9.78 -11.09 12.18
CA LYS A 33 -10.11 -9.88 11.41
C LYS A 33 -9.03 -9.46 10.40
N TYR A 34 -7.76 -9.74 10.71
CA TYR A 34 -6.60 -9.37 9.89
C TYR A 34 -5.94 -10.57 9.19
N TRP A 35 -6.58 -11.74 9.20
CA TRP A 35 -6.07 -12.94 8.53
C TRP A 35 -6.22 -12.88 7.00
N TYR A 36 -7.17 -12.10 6.49
CA TYR A 36 -7.48 -12.01 5.06
C TYR A 36 -7.69 -13.41 4.45
N ARG A 37 -7.11 -13.71 3.28
CA ARG A 37 -7.23 -15.01 2.60
C ARG A 37 -5.92 -15.77 2.77
N PHE A 38 -5.95 -16.82 3.58
CA PHE A 38 -4.78 -17.65 3.93
C PHE A 38 -3.65 -16.88 4.64
N GLY A 39 -3.98 -15.88 5.47
CA GLY A 39 -2.97 -15.05 6.14
C GLY A 39 -2.43 -13.90 5.28
N ILE A 40 -2.90 -13.74 4.03
CA ILE A 40 -2.31 -12.80 3.07
C ILE A 40 -3.33 -11.75 2.62
N ASN A 41 -2.96 -10.48 2.77
CA ASN A 41 -3.67 -9.36 2.15
C ASN A 41 -3.26 -9.24 0.67
N TRP A 42 -3.84 -10.05 -0.20
CA TRP A 42 -3.55 -10.04 -1.64
C TRP A 42 -3.72 -8.68 -2.31
N LEU A 43 -4.66 -7.87 -1.81
CA LEU A 43 -4.86 -6.50 -2.30
C LEU A 43 -3.61 -5.65 -2.04
N ALA A 44 -3.03 -5.73 -0.84
CA ALA A 44 -1.79 -5.03 -0.52
C ALA A 44 -0.62 -5.50 -1.41
N ILE A 45 -0.48 -6.81 -1.62
CA ILE A 45 0.57 -7.39 -2.46
C ILE A 45 0.46 -6.91 -3.92
N VAL A 46 -0.74 -6.92 -4.48
CA VAL A 46 -0.98 -6.45 -5.86
C VAL A 46 -0.68 -4.96 -5.99
N VAL A 47 -1.17 -4.13 -5.06
CA VAL A 47 -0.91 -2.68 -5.07
C VAL A 47 0.58 -2.39 -4.92
N TRP A 48 1.27 -3.10 -4.03
CA TRP A 48 2.70 -3.00 -3.85
C TRP A 48 3.45 -3.35 -5.15
N GLY A 49 3.12 -4.48 -5.78
CA GLY A 49 3.74 -4.92 -7.04
C GLY A 49 3.54 -3.90 -8.17
N ILE A 50 2.32 -3.40 -8.35
CA ILE A 50 2.01 -2.34 -9.33
C ILE A 50 2.89 -1.12 -9.06
N SER A 51 2.98 -0.68 -7.82
CA SER A 51 3.72 0.54 -7.45
C SER A 51 5.22 0.41 -7.65
N VAL A 52 5.79 -0.78 -7.39
CA VAL A 52 7.21 -1.08 -7.67
C VAL A 52 7.49 -1.07 -9.17
N ILE A 53 6.58 -1.62 -9.98
CA ILE A 53 6.70 -1.56 -11.44
C ILE A 53 6.59 -0.12 -11.94
N SER A 54 5.63 0.66 -11.42
CA SER A 54 5.47 2.06 -11.77
C SER A 54 6.70 2.91 -11.46
N TYR A 55 7.41 2.63 -10.36
CA TYR A 55 8.68 3.29 -10.08
C TYR A 55 9.70 3.12 -11.22
N SER A 56 9.79 1.91 -11.78
CA SER A 56 10.71 1.62 -12.91
C SER A 56 10.34 2.37 -14.18
N ILE A 57 9.08 2.77 -14.34
CA ILE A 57 8.60 3.62 -15.43
C ILE A 57 8.94 5.09 -15.13
N PHE A 58 8.56 5.58 -13.94
CA PHE A 58 8.71 6.99 -13.58
C PHE A 58 10.16 7.45 -13.48
N LYS A 59 11.10 6.57 -13.12
CA LYS A 59 12.54 6.91 -13.10
C LYS A 59 13.08 7.30 -14.48
N ASN A 60 12.46 6.83 -15.57
CA ASN A 60 12.88 7.16 -16.94
C ASN A 60 12.28 8.49 -17.43
N ILE A 61 11.36 9.09 -16.66
CA ILE A 61 10.75 10.37 -16.98
C ILE A 61 11.59 11.47 -16.33
N SER A 62 12.39 12.14 -17.14
CA SER A 62 13.36 13.17 -16.72
C SER A 62 12.75 14.29 -15.87
N VAL A 63 11.53 14.73 -16.19
CA VAL A 63 10.82 15.75 -15.41
C VAL A 63 10.52 15.28 -13.97
N ILE A 64 10.12 14.02 -13.80
CA ILE A 64 9.78 13.46 -12.48
C ILE A 64 11.04 13.16 -11.69
N ALA A 65 12.06 12.60 -12.35
CA ALA A 65 13.33 12.26 -11.72
C ALA A 65 14.08 13.49 -11.18
N ASN A 66 14.03 14.62 -11.91
CA ASN A 66 14.80 15.82 -11.57
C ASN A 66 14.07 16.81 -10.65
N THR A 67 12.82 16.55 -10.28
CA THR A 67 12.03 17.47 -9.43
C THR A 67 11.73 16.86 -8.08
N VAL A 68 10.73 15.97 -8.02
CA VAL A 68 10.22 15.37 -6.79
C VAL A 68 10.91 14.03 -6.50
N GLY A 69 11.37 13.35 -7.54
CA GLY A 69 11.95 12.01 -7.45
C GLY A 69 10.89 10.91 -7.60
N ALA A 70 11.19 9.90 -8.40
CA ALA A 70 10.28 8.78 -8.73
C ALA A 70 9.79 8.00 -7.49
N THR A 71 10.55 8.06 -6.39
CA THR A 71 10.20 7.45 -5.11
C THR A 71 8.88 8.00 -4.55
N PHE A 72 8.76 9.31 -4.39
CA PHE A 72 7.57 9.92 -3.79
C PHE A 72 6.35 9.71 -4.67
N VAL A 73 6.51 9.80 -5.99
CA VAL A 73 5.42 9.54 -6.94
C VAL A 73 4.91 8.10 -6.84
N ALA A 74 5.82 7.12 -6.77
CA ALA A 74 5.45 5.71 -6.59
C ALA A 74 4.77 5.45 -5.23
N MET A 75 5.22 6.12 -4.16
CA MET A 75 4.59 6.04 -2.83
C MET A 75 3.18 6.64 -2.82
N THR A 76 2.99 7.81 -3.45
CA THR A 76 1.67 8.44 -3.59
C THR A 76 0.73 7.55 -4.39
N LEU A 77 1.20 6.95 -5.49
CA LEU A 77 0.43 5.99 -6.27
C LEU A 77 0.01 4.78 -5.43
N ALA A 78 0.94 4.20 -4.66
CA ALA A 78 0.66 3.08 -3.76
C ALA A 78 -0.44 3.42 -2.74
N ALA A 79 -0.34 4.58 -2.09
CA ALA A 79 -1.32 5.03 -1.12
C ALA A 79 -2.70 5.25 -1.75
N ILE A 80 -2.78 5.93 -2.90
CA ILE A 80 -4.06 6.18 -3.60
C ILE A 80 -4.72 4.87 -4.03
N LEU A 81 -3.96 3.98 -4.68
CA LEU A 81 -4.47 2.69 -5.15
C LEU A 81 -4.95 1.83 -3.97
N TYR A 82 -4.14 1.73 -2.92
CA TYR A 82 -4.49 0.95 -1.74
C TYR A 82 -5.76 1.47 -1.09
N VAL A 83 -5.85 2.78 -0.84
CA VAL A 83 -7.01 3.38 -0.18
C VAL A 83 -8.28 3.22 -1.01
N GLY A 84 -8.17 3.47 -2.32
CA GLY A 84 -9.30 3.30 -3.25
C GLY A 84 -9.83 1.87 -3.23
N LEU A 85 -8.95 0.89 -3.43
CA LEU A 85 -9.33 -0.53 -3.48
C LEU A 85 -9.78 -1.05 -2.11
N ALA A 86 -9.12 -0.68 -1.02
CA ALA A 86 -9.46 -1.13 0.33
C ALA A 86 -10.82 -0.59 0.77
N LYS A 87 -11.17 0.65 0.40
CA LYS A 87 -12.52 1.21 0.65
C LYS A 87 -13.59 0.52 -0.18
N LEU A 88 -13.29 0.15 -1.43
CA LEU A 88 -14.22 -0.61 -2.28
C LEU A 88 -14.48 -2.02 -1.75
N ARG A 89 -13.46 -2.70 -1.20
CA ARG A 89 -13.59 -4.03 -0.59
C ARG A 89 -14.39 -4.03 0.72
N LYS A 90 -14.49 -2.89 1.39
CA LYS A 90 -15.18 -2.76 2.69
C LYS A 90 -16.71 -2.55 2.55
N ARG A 91 -17.24 -2.55 1.33
CA ARG A 91 -18.68 -2.67 1.02
C ARG A 91 -19.02 -4.14 0.80
#